data_AF-A0A822Z7X0-F1
#
_entry.id   AF-A0A822Z7X0-F1
#
_cell.length_a   1.000
_cell.length_b   1.000
_cell.length_c   1.000
_cell.angle_alpha   90.00
_cell.angle_beta   90.00
_cell.angle_gamma   90.00
#
_symmetry.space_group_name_H-M   'P 1'
#
loop_
_entity.id
_entity.type
_entity.pdbx_description
1 polymer ?
#
loop_
_entity_poly.entity_id
_entity_poly.type
_entity_poly.pdbx_seq_one_letter_code
_entity_poly.pdbx_strand_id
1 'polypeptide(L)'
;MAHLSIRVLVIAGALLLGLSVSAVAVFVSIDCGSSESYVDDNNIRWVGDDAYIKTGENRTVENADSVRLREYRTLRVFSDKRNCYSIDVPKGERVIVRAKFHYGNYDGNSSSPVFDLQFDGNKWTIS
;
A
#
# COMPACT_ATOMS: atom_id res chain seq x y z
N MET A 1 -49.69 6.77 57.21
CA MET A 1 -49.10 5.54 56.64
C MET A 1 -47.84 5.97 55.91
N ALA A 2 -46.66 5.68 56.47
CA ALA A 2 -45.39 6.17 55.94
C ALA A 2 -44.92 5.24 54.81
N HIS A 3 -44.78 5.77 53.59
CA HIS A 3 -44.15 5.04 52.49
C HIS A 3 -42.64 5.25 52.55
N LEU A 4 -41.92 4.22 53.01
CA LEU A 4 -40.47 4.13 52.90
C LEU A 4 -40.13 3.69 51.47
N SER A 5 -39.54 4.59 50.67
CA SER A 5 -39.07 4.25 49.33
C SER A 5 -37.58 3.93 49.38
N ILE A 6 -37.24 2.64 49.34
CA ILE A 6 -35.86 2.16 49.24
C ILE A 6 -35.43 2.28 47.77
N ARG A 7 -34.51 3.21 47.47
CA ARG A 7 -33.87 3.28 46.17
C ARG A 7 -32.67 2.33 46.15
N VAL A 8 -32.87 1.13 45.59
CA VAL A 8 -31.77 0.21 45.28
C VAL A 8 -30.99 0.80 44.10
N LEU A 9 -29.78 1.29 44.36
CA LEU A 9 -28.86 1.72 43.30
C LEU A 9 -28.22 0.45 42.70
N VAL A 10 -28.76 -0.03 41.58
CA VAL A 10 -28.09 -1.07 40.79
C VAL A 10 -26.91 -0.41 40.10
N ILE A 11 -25.72 -0.53 40.69
CA ILE A 11 -24.48 -0.16 40.01
C ILE A 11 -24.23 -1.27 38.98
N ALA A 12 -24.86 -1.14 37.81
CA ALA A 12 -24.46 -1.90 36.65
C ALA A 12 -23.05 -1.41 36.28
N GLY A 13 -22.05 -2.06 36.86
CA GLY A 13 -20.66 -1.88 36.47
C GLY A 13 -20.54 -2.30 35.01
N ALA A 14 -20.68 -1.33 34.11
CA ALA A 14 -20.24 -1.48 32.74
C ALA A 14 -18.72 -1.67 32.81
N LEU A 15 -18.31 -2.93 32.82
CA LEU A 15 -16.93 -3.31 32.53
C LEU A 15 -16.70 -2.87 31.08
N LEU A 16 -16.23 -1.63 30.93
CA LEU A 16 -15.66 -1.13 29.69
C LEU A 16 -14.41 -1.99 29.48
N LEU A 17 -14.60 -3.16 28.88
CA LEU A 17 -13.55 -3.86 28.16
C LEU A 17 -13.06 -2.84 27.13
N GLY A 18 -11.99 -2.13 27.49
CA GLY A 18 -11.31 -1.24 26.57
C GLY A 18 -10.89 -2.09 25.39
N LEU A 19 -11.66 -2.02 24.31
CA LEU A 19 -11.21 -2.47 23.01
C LEU A 19 -10.00 -1.60 22.73
N SER A 20 -8.82 -2.14 22.99
CA SER A 20 -7.59 -1.58 22.46
C SER A 20 -7.77 -1.65 20.95
N VAL A 21 -8.14 -0.52 20.34
CA VAL A 21 -7.98 -0.33 18.90
C VAL A 21 -6.49 -0.48 18.68
N SER A 22 -6.06 -1.68 18.29
CA SER A 22 -4.69 -1.88 17.84
C SER A 22 -4.50 -0.84 16.75
N ALA A 23 -3.50 0.01 16.89
CA ALA A 23 -3.08 0.90 15.82
C ALA A 23 -2.76 -0.01 14.63
N VAL A 24 -3.72 -0.17 13.72
CA VAL A 24 -3.49 -0.92 12.49
C VAL A 24 -2.52 -0.04 11.73
N ALA A 25 -1.23 -0.40 11.80
CA ALA A 25 -0.23 0.21 10.95
C ALA A 25 -0.76 0.10 9.52
N VAL A 26 -0.96 1.24 8.86
CA VAL A 26 -1.45 1.27 7.49
C VAL A 26 -0.35 0.66 6.62
N PHE A 27 -0.50 -0.61 6.31
CA PHE A 27 0.39 -1.35 5.42
C PHE A 27 -0.29 -1.45 4.05
N VAL A 28 0.29 -0.76 3.06
CA VAL A 28 -0.15 -0.86 1.67
C VAL A 28 0.98 -1.45 0.84
N SER A 29 0.69 -2.54 0.13
CA SER A 29 1.57 -3.11 -0.90
C SER A 29 0.89 -2.94 -2.24
N ILE A 30 1.56 -2.27 -3.17
CA ILE A 30 1.01 -1.84 -4.45
C ILE A 30 1.69 -2.63 -5.56
N ASP A 31 0.91 -3.39 -6.32
CA ASP A 31 1.35 -4.10 -7.52
C ASP A 31 1.27 -3.14 -8.71
N CYS A 32 2.44 -2.70 -9.18
CA CYS A 32 2.55 -1.67 -10.20
C CYS A 32 2.18 -2.25 -11.57
N GLY A 33 1.34 -1.54 -12.33
CA GLY A 33 0.88 -2.01 -13.64
C GLY A 33 -0.25 -3.06 -13.59
N SER A 34 -0.82 -3.33 -12.42
CA SER A 34 -1.94 -4.24 -12.21
C SER A 34 -3.17 -3.50 -11.72
N SER A 35 -4.36 -3.99 -12.07
CA SER A 35 -5.65 -3.54 -11.51
C SER A 35 -6.21 -4.52 -10.48
N GLU A 36 -5.56 -5.67 -10.28
CA GLU A 36 -6.07 -6.75 -9.44
C GLU A 36 -5.59 -6.62 -7.99
N SER A 37 -6.38 -7.18 -7.07
CA SER A 37 -5.96 -7.37 -5.68
C SER A 37 -5.77 -8.85 -5.39
N TYR A 38 -4.74 -9.20 -4.63
CA TYR A 38 -4.48 -10.58 -4.23
C TYR A 38 -3.73 -10.65 -2.89
N VAL A 39 -3.62 -11.86 -2.34
CA VAL A 39 -2.75 -12.17 -1.21
C VAL A 39 -1.69 -13.16 -1.70
N ASP A 40 -0.42 -12.90 -1.41
CA ASP A 40 0.68 -13.77 -1.82
C ASP A 40 0.96 -14.89 -0.79
N ASP A 41 1.91 -15.77 -1.12
CA ASP A 41 2.31 -16.90 -0.26
C ASP A 41 2.92 -16.46 1.09
N ASN A 42 3.32 -15.19 1.21
CA ASN A 42 3.82 -14.61 2.46
C ASN A 42 2.69 -13.92 3.26
N ASN A 43 1.42 -14.12 2.87
CA ASN A 43 0.24 -13.45 3.43
C ASN A 43 0.26 -11.92 3.30
N ILE A 44 0.96 -11.38 2.30
CA ILE A 44 0.95 -9.95 2.00
C ILE A 44 -0.20 -9.65 1.06
N ARG A 45 -1.08 -8.72 1.47
CA ARG A 45 -2.14 -8.19 0.61
C ARG A 45 -1.56 -7.16 -0.36
N TRP A 46 -1.66 -7.45 -1.64
CA TRP A 46 -1.33 -6.56 -2.75
C TRP A 46 -2.60 -5.97 -3.36
N VAL A 47 -2.53 -4.70 -3.74
CA VAL A 47 -3.57 -3.99 -4.50
C VAL A 47 -2.97 -3.44 -5.79
N GLY A 48 -3.77 -3.42 -6.85
CA GLY A 48 -3.42 -2.72 -8.08
C GLY A 48 -3.18 -1.22 -7.87
N ASP A 49 -2.48 -0.59 -8.80
CA ASP A 49 -1.98 0.77 -8.64
C ASP A 49 -2.91 1.89 -9.12
N ASP A 50 -4.04 1.53 -9.72
CA ASP A 50 -4.99 2.48 -10.33
C ASP A 50 -5.48 3.57 -9.37
N ALA A 51 -5.55 3.28 -8.07
CA ALA A 51 -5.98 4.26 -7.06
C ALA A 51 -4.90 5.31 -6.73
N TYR A 52 -3.62 5.00 -6.97
CA TYR A 52 -2.48 5.76 -6.48
C TYR A 52 -1.79 6.57 -7.57
N ILE A 53 -1.97 6.21 -8.84
CA ILE A 53 -1.39 6.92 -9.97
C ILE A 53 -2.33 6.88 -11.19
N LYS A 54 -2.27 7.93 -12.02
CA LYS A 54 -3.14 8.08 -13.21
C LYS A 54 -2.37 8.20 -14.53
N THR A 55 -1.04 8.31 -14.46
CA THR A 55 -0.16 8.46 -15.62
C THR A 55 0.62 7.18 -15.89
N GLY A 56 1.27 7.11 -17.05
CA GLY A 56 2.03 5.94 -17.47
C GLY A 56 1.17 4.81 -18.05
N GLU A 57 1.85 3.80 -18.59
CA GLU A 57 1.25 2.64 -19.26
C GLU A 57 1.51 1.37 -18.45
N ASN A 58 0.49 0.53 -18.29
CA ASN A 58 0.63 -0.79 -17.68
C ASN A 58 1.26 -1.76 -18.67
N ARG A 59 2.26 -2.51 -18.23
CA ARG A 59 2.93 -3.52 -19.03
C ARG A 59 3.09 -4.81 -18.24
N THR A 60 3.20 -5.90 -19.00
CA THR A 60 3.58 -7.21 -18.51
C THR A 60 5.01 -7.48 -18.96
N VAL A 61 5.82 -8.04 -18.07
CA VAL A 61 7.20 -8.41 -18.39
C VAL A 61 7.25 -9.57 -19.39
N GLU A 62 8.40 -9.70 -20.06
CA GLU A 62 8.67 -10.86 -20.89
C GLU A 62 8.70 -12.14 -20.03
N ASN A 63 8.05 -13.20 -20.51
CA ASN A 63 7.96 -14.49 -19.82
C ASN A 63 7.43 -14.39 -18.37
N ALA A 64 6.42 -13.54 -18.13
CA ALA A 64 5.85 -13.29 -16.81
C ALA A 64 5.48 -14.55 -15.99
N ASP A 65 5.02 -15.62 -16.63
CA ASP A 65 4.70 -16.88 -15.96
C ASP A 65 5.92 -17.55 -15.29
N SER A 66 7.13 -17.28 -15.80
CA SER A 66 8.39 -17.76 -15.22
C SER A 66 8.87 -16.91 -14.03
N VAL A 67 8.31 -15.72 -13.84
CA VAL A 67 8.68 -14.83 -12.75
C VAL A 67 7.98 -15.27 -11.47
N ARG A 68 8.76 -15.64 -10.45
CA ARG A 68 8.26 -16.21 -9.19
C ARG A 68 7.41 -15.23 -8.37
N LEU A 69 7.87 -14.00 -8.23
CA LEU A 69 7.17 -12.96 -7.45
C LEU A 69 6.10 -12.32 -8.31
N ARG A 70 4.84 -12.39 -7.88
CA ARG A 70 3.71 -11.91 -8.69
C ARG A 70 3.79 -10.41 -8.95
N GLU A 71 4.26 -9.63 -7.97
CA GLU A 71 4.43 -8.18 -8.08
C GLU A 71 5.57 -7.76 -9.05
N TYR A 72 6.32 -8.71 -9.60
CA TYR A 72 7.34 -8.49 -10.63
C TYR A 72 6.86 -8.87 -12.03
N ARG A 73 5.64 -9.41 -12.17
CA ARG A 73 5.09 -9.80 -13.48
C ARG A 73 4.55 -8.62 -14.27
N THR A 74 4.16 -7.57 -13.56
CA THR A 74 3.64 -6.32 -14.12
C THR A 74 4.53 -5.16 -13.70
N LEU A 75 4.50 -4.11 -14.52
CA LEU A 75 5.14 -2.84 -14.23
C LEU A 75 4.35 -1.70 -14.84
N ARG A 76 4.57 -0.49 -14.31
CA ARG A 76 4.10 0.75 -14.91
C ARG A 76 5.26 1.49 -15.55
N VAL A 77 5.07 1.87 -16.81
CA VAL A 77 6.07 2.56 -17.63
C VAL A 77 5.72 4.04 -17.72
N PHE A 78 6.72 4.89 -17.58
CA PHE A 78 6.56 6.34 -17.61
C PHE A 78 7.35 6.96 -18.76
N SER A 79 6.68 7.80 -19.56
CA SER A 79 7.30 8.62 -20.60
C SER A 79 7.41 10.10 -20.20
N ASP A 80 6.66 10.52 -19.18
CA ASP A 80 6.69 11.89 -18.67
C ASP A 80 7.88 12.14 -17.74
N LYS A 81 8.30 13.41 -17.64
CA LYS A 81 9.46 13.83 -16.82
C LYS A 81 9.30 13.56 -15.33
N ARG A 82 8.05 13.57 -14.81
CA ARG A 82 7.75 13.36 -13.40
C ARG A 82 6.39 12.69 -13.24
N ASN A 83 6.37 11.59 -12.51
CA ASN A 83 5.17 10.81 -12.20
C ASN A 83 5.14 10.58 -10.70
N CYS A 84 3.98 10.78 -10.07
CA CYS A 84 3.85 10.77 -8.62
C CYS A 84 2.78 9.76 -8.22
N TYR A 85 3.15 8.79 -7.38
CA TYR A 85 2.19 8.03 -6.59
C TYR A 85 1.75 8.89 -5.42
N SER A 86 0.43 9.02 -5.22
CA SER A 86 -0.15 9.74 -4.10
C SER A 86 -0.72 8.75 -3.10
N ILE A 87 -0.17 8.74 -1.89
CA ILE A 87 -0.58 7.85 -0.80
C ILE A 87 -0.88 8.72 0.42
N ASP A 88 -2.11 8.65 0.92
CA ASP A 88 -2.51 9.39 2.11
C ASP A 88 -1.93 8.74 3.36
N VAL A 89 -1.21 9.55 4.14
CA VAL A 89 -0.59 9.14 5.40
C VAL A 89 -1.07 10.09 6.50
N PRO A 90 -1.45 9.59 7.69
CA PRO A 90 -1.82 10.46 8.80
C PRO A 90 -0.68 11.42 9.15
N LYS A 91 -1.05 12.69 9.40
CA LYS A 91 -0.07 13.74 9.66
C LYS A 91 0.78 13.42 10.89
N GLY A 92 2.10 13.54 10.74
CA GLY A 92 3.08 13.34 11.81
C GLY A 92 3.53 11.88 11.99
N GLU A 93 2.98 10.94 11.23
CA GLU A 93 3.43 9.56 11.24
C GLU A 93 4.75 9.38 10.50
N ARG A 94 5.54 8.41 10.97
CA ARG A 94 6.77 7.99 10.30
C ARG A 94 6.44 6.84 9.36
N VAL A 95 6.92 6.91 8.13
CA VAL A 95 6.70 5.87 7.12
C VAL A 95 7.98 5.20 6.71
N ILE A 96 7.88 3.91 6.38
CA ILE A 96 8.92 3.15 5.70
C ILE A 96 8.43 2.91 4.27
N VAL A 97 9.13 3.49 3.30
CA VAL A 97 8.84 3.29 1.89
C VAL A 97 9.82 2.25 1.32
N ARG A 98 9.28 1.28 0.56
CA ARG A 98 10.07 0.30 -0.18
C ARG A 98 9.63 0.33 -1.63
N ALA A 99 10.51 0.78 -2.52
CA ALA A 99 10.28 0.72 -3.96
C ALA A 99 11.03 -0.50 -4.53
N LYS A 100 10.38 -1.27 -5.40
CA LYS A 100 10.98 -2.40 -6.11
C LYS A 100 10.95 -2.09 -7.61
N PHE A 101 12.04 -2.40 -8.30
CA PHE A 101 12.18 -2.16 -9.74
C PHE A 101 12.54 -3.45 -10.44
N HIS A 102 11.71 -3.85 -11.40
CA HIS A 102 11.94 -5.01 -12.24
C HIS A 102 11.55 -4.66 -13.68
N TYR A 103 12.55 -4.45 -14.54
CA TYR A 103 12.34 -4.07 -15.94
C TYR A 103 11.73 -5.22 -16.75
N GLY A 104 12.19 -6.45 -16.53
CA GLY A 104 11.63 -7.66 -17.13
C GLY A 104 11.56 -7.67 -18.66
N ASN A 105 12.35 -6.83 -19.34
CA ASN A 105 12.42 -6.74 -20.79
C ASN A 105 11.05 -6.58 -21.51
N TYR A 106 10.11 -5.85 -20.91
CA TYR A 106 8.73 -5.72 -21.41
C TYR A 106 8.63 -5.16 -22.84
N ASP A 107 9.65 -4.44 -23.32
CA ASP A 107 9.73 -3.83 -24.65
C ASP A 107 10.75 -4.53 -25.58
N GLY A 108 11.41 -5.59 -25.12
CA GLY A 108 12.39 -6.34 -25.91
C GLY A 108 13.75 -5.65 -26.10
N ASN A 109 13.96 -4.46 -25.52
CA ASN A 109 15.18 -3.66 -25.79
C ASN A 109 16.40 -4.11 -24.99
N SER A 110 16.23 -4.97 -23.99
CA SER A 110 17.28 -5.44 -23.07
C SER A 110 18.07 -4.30 -22.43
N SER A 111 17.44 -3.13 -22.27
CA SER A 111 18.07 -1.91 -21.80
C SER A 111 17.17 -1.24 -20.77
N SER A 112 17.43 -1.51 -19.50
CA SER A 112 16.69 -0.91 -18.40
C SER A 112 16.86 0.61 -18.37
N PRO A 113 15.79 1.38 -18.13
CA PRO A 113 15.88 2.83 -17.97
C PRO A 113 16.61 3.19 -16.66
N VAL A 114 17.17 4.40 -16.62
CA VAL A 114 17.73 5.02 -15.42
C VAL A 114 16.86 6.22 -15.05
N PHE A 115 16.52 6.35 -13.77
CA PHE A 115 15.66 7.44 -13.30
C PHE A 115 15.97 7.83 -11.85
N ASP A 116 15.60 9.07 -11.51
CA ASP A 116 15.64 9.54 -10.14
C ASP A 116 14.37 9.14 -9.38
N LEU A 117 14.54 8.74 -8.12
CA LEU A 117 13.45 8.53 -7.20
C LEU A 117 13.38 9.68 -6.20
N GLN A 118 12.17 10.20 -5.98
CA GLN A 118 11.91 11.26 -5.02
C GLN A 118 10.87 10.82 -4.00
N PHE A 119 11.07 11.18 -2.74
CA PHE A 119 10.08 11.05 -1.67
C PHE A 119 9.69 12.42 -1.18
N ASP A 120 8.40 12.75 -1.25
CA ASP A 120 7.86 14.07 -0.92
C ASP A 120 8.62 15.24 -1.59
N GLY A 121 8.98 15.04 -2.88
CA GLY A 121 9.73 16.02 -3.68
C GLY A 121 11.23 16.11 -3.37
N ASN A 122 11.74 15.34 -2.41
CA ASN A 122 13.17 15.29 -2.09
C ASN A 122 13.84 14.10 -2.76
N LYS A 123 15.06 14.28 -3.29
CA LYS A 123 15.82 13.18 -3.91
C LYS A 123 16.08 12.07 -2.89
N TRP A 124 15.70 10.85 -3.24
CA TRP A 124 15.94 9.65 -2.43
C TRP A 124 17.13 8.86 -2.95
N THR A 125 17.08 8.40 -4.21
CA THR A 125 18.18 7.63 -4.85
C THR A 125 18.06 7.72 -6.38
N ILE A 126 19.07 7.21 -7.09
CA ILE A 126 19.01 6.86 -8.52
C ILE A 126 18.76 5.36 -8.61
N SER A 127 17.94 4.93 -9.58
CA SER A 127 17.72 3.52 -9.91
C SER A 127 18.08 3.22 -11.37
#